data_AF-A0AAU7G6W7-F1
#
_entry.id   AF-A0AAU7G6W7-F1
#
_cell.length_a   1.000
_cell.length_b   1.000
_cell.length_c   1.000
_cell.angle_alpha   90.00
_cell.angle_beta   90.00
_cell.angle_gamma   90.00
#
_symmetry.space_group_name_H-M   'P 1'
#
loop_
_entity.id
_entity.type
_entity.pdbx_description
1 polymer ?
#
loop_
_entity_poly.entity_id
_entity_poly.type
_entity_poly.pdbx_seq_one_letter_code
_entity_poly.pdbx_strand_id
1 'polypeptide(L)' 'MAVKKAALACTVCGSRNYSIAASKNRTQRLELKKFCKHCGKQTLHKETR' A
#
# COMPACT_ATOMS: atom_id res chain seq x y z
N MET A 1 -18.49 11.96 -4.83
CA MET A 1 -18.06 10.55 -4.83
C MET A 1 -16.88 10.40 -3.87
N ALA A 2 -17.06 9.77 -2.71
CA ALA A 2 -15.99 9.67 -1.70
C ALA A 2 -14.89 8.68 -2.15
N VAL A 3 -13.72 9.22 -2.51
CA VAL A 3 -12.52 8.44 -2.81
C VAL A 3 -12.03 7.80 -1.51
N LYS A 4 -11.96 6.47 -1.48
CA LYS A 4 -11.49 5.73 -0.31
C LYS A 4 -9.96 5.83 -0.28
N LYS A 5 -9.39 6.43 0.75
CA LYS A 5 -7.93 6.46 0.91
C LYS A 5 -7.49 5.16 1.55
N ALA A 6 -6.60 4.42 0.89
CA ALA A 6 -6.04 3.19 1.38
C ALA A 6 -4.54 3.33 1.59
N ALA A 7 -4.01 2.77 2.67
CA ALA A 7 -2.59 2.82 2.98
C ALA A 7 -1.88 1.55 2.49
N LEU A 8 -0.69 1.66 1.92
CA LEU A 8 0.13 0.52 1.52
C LEU A 8 1.15 0.23 2.62
N ALA A 9 1.01 -0.91 3.28
CA ALA A 9 1.94 -1.43 4.27
C ALA A 9 2.96 -2.35 3.64
N CYS A 10 4.24 -2.15 3.94
CA CYS A 10 5.29 -3.10 3.56
C CYS A 10 5.11 -4.44 4.27
N THR A 11 5.31 -5.56 3.56
CA THR A 11 5.21 -6.92 4.12
C THR A 11 6.37 -7.28 5.07
N VAL A 12 7.46 -6.52 5.05
CA VAL A 12 8.68 -6.81 5.83
C VAL A 12 8.74 -5.92 7.06
N CYS A 13 8.62 -4.60 6.87
CA CYS A 13 8.75 -3.59 7.93
C CYS A 13 7.40 -3.24 8.59
N GLY A 14 6.26 -3.62 8.00
CA GLY A 14 4.93 -3.20 8.45
C GLY A 14 4.64 -1.70 8.25
N SER A 15 5.63 -0.93 7.79
CA SER A 15 5.52 0.53 7.66
C SER A 15 4.55 0.92 6.56
N ARG A 16 3.69 1.89 6.87
CA ARG A 16 2.69 2.47 5.97
C ARG A 16 3.23 3.74 5.36
N ASN A 17 4.02 3.60 4.30
CA ASN A 17 4.73 4.74 3.70
C ASN A 17 3.97 5.39 2.53
N TYR A 18 2.97 4.73 1.97
CA TYR A 18 2.24 5.23 0.81
C TYR A 18 0.74 5.22 1.07
N SER A 19 0.08 6.30 0.67
CA SER A 19 -1.38 6.41 0.68
C SER A 19 -1.86 6.53 -0.76
N ILE A 20 -2.76 5.65 -1.17
CA ILE A 20 -3.37 5.68 -2.50
C ILE A 20 -4.86 5.99 -2.40
N ALA A 21 -5.35 6.66 -3.43
CA ALA A 21 -6.78 6.79 -3.69
C ALA A 21 -7.28 5.47 -4.28
N ALA A 22 -7.85 4.61 -3.45
CA ALA A 22 -8.52 3.40 -3.92
C ALA A 22 -9.92 3.75 -4.44
N SER A 23 -10.21 3.32 -5.67
CA SER A 23 -11.55 3.41 -6.24
C SER A 23 -12.45 2.35 -5.60
N LYS A 24 -13.69 2.72 -5.26
CA LYS A 24 -14.67 1.82 -4.61
C LYS A 24 -15.00 0.56 -5.44
N ASN A 25 -14.75 0.58 -6.76
CA ASN A 25 -14.97 -0.56 -7.66
C ASN A 25 -13.83 -1.59 -7.70
N ARG A 26 -12.72 -1.38 -6.98
CA ARG A 26 -11.66 -2.40 -6.93
C ARG A 26 -11.99 -3.45 -5.87
N THR A 27 -12.28 -4.66 -6.32
CA THR A 27 -12.49 -5.87 -5.51
C THR A 27 -11.18 -6.54 -5.09
N GLN A 28 -10.06 -6.24 -5.75
CA GLN A 28 -8.75 -6.85 -5.48
C GLN A 28 -7.87 -5.93 -4.63
N ARG A 29 -7.24 -6.49 -3.59
CA ARG A 29 -6.22 -5.82 -2.78
C ARG A 29 -5.03 -5.43 -3.65
N LEU A 30 -4.61 -4.17 -3.59
CA LEU A 30 -3.44 -3.73 -4.33
C LEU A 30 -2.15 -4.24 -3.69
N GLU A 31 -1.32 -4.93 -4.48
CA GLU A 31 0.04 -5.31 -4.09
C GLU A 31 1.03 -4.64 -5.05
N LEU A 32 1.91 -3.80 -4.51
CA LEU A 32 2.88 -3.03 -5.29
C LEU A 32 4.29 -3.27 -4.77
N LYS A 33 5.24 -3.54 -5.65
CA LYS A 33 6.66 -3.51 -5.31
C LYS A 33 7.11 -2.05 -5.21
N LYS A 34 7.41 -1.60 -3.99
CA LYS A 34 7.93 -0.26 -3.69
C LYS A 34 9.13 -0.35 -2.75
N PHE A 35 9.92 0.70 -2.73
CA PHE A 35 11.09 0.80 -1.87
C PHE A 35 10.65 1.10 -0.41
N CYS A 36 10.89 0.18 0.54
CA CYS A 36 10.71 0.51 1.97
C CYS A 36 11.97 1.23 2.45
N LYS A 37 11.84 2.52 2.81
CA LYS A 37 12.96 3.30 3.40
C LYS A 37 13.53 2.64 4.66
N HIS A 38 12.71 1.94 5.45
CA HIS A 38 13.16 1.24 6.64
C HIS A 38 13.93 -0.05 6.33
N CYS A 39 13.63 -0.73 5.22
CA CYS A 39 14.33 -1.96 4.83
C CYS A 39 15.52 -1.69 3.89
N GLY A 40 15.63 -0.50 3.30
CA GLY A 40 16.65 -0.18 2.30
C GLY A 40 16.54 -0.97 1.00
N LYS A 41 15.41 -1.64 0.73
CA LYS A 41 15.20 -2.51 -0.43
C LYS A 41 13.78 -2.43 -0.98
N GLN A 42 13.62 -2.81 -2.24
CA GLN A 42 12.31 -2.98 -2.85
C GLN A 42 11.60 -4.19 -2.25
N THR A 43 10.41 -3.95 -1.73
CA THR A 43 9.58 -4.93 -1.02
C THR A 43 8.15 -4.84 -1.50
N LEU A 44 7.40 -5.93 -1.34
CA LEU A 44 5.97 -5.93 -1.60
C LEU A 44 5.28 -5.08 -0.53
N HIS A 45 4.50 -4.12 -0.99
CA HIS A 45 3.60 -3.34 -0.16
C HIS A 45 2.17 -3.75 -0.48
N LYS A 46 1.41 -4.11 0.54
CA LYS A 46 0.02 -4.54 0.44
C LYS A 46 -0.89 -3.45 0.95
N GLU A 47 -2.02 -3.30 0.29
CA GLU A 47 -3.07 -2.39 0.73
C GLU A 47 -3.62 -2.83 2.10
N THR A 48 -3.68 -1.86 3.01
CA THR A 48 -4.10 -1.98 4.40
C THR A 48 -5.12 -0.88 4.68
N ARG A 49 -6.36 -1.33 4.91
CA ARG A 49 -7.62 -0.57 5.07
C ARG A 49 -8.10 0.23 3.87
#